data_AF-A0A8D0HJK9-F1
#
_entry.id   AF-A0A8D0HJK9-F1
#
_cell.length_a   1.000
_cell.length_b   1.000
_cell.length_c   1.000
_cell.angle_alpha   90.00
_cell.angle_beta   90.00
_cell.angle_gamma   90.00
#
_symmetry.space_group_name_H-M   'P 1'
#
loop_
_entity.id
_entity.type
_entity.pdbx_description
1 polymer ?
#
loop_
_entity_poly.entity_id
_entity_poly.type
_entity_poly.pdbx_seq_one_letter_code
_entity_poly.pdbx_strand_id
1 'polypeptide(L)'
;MNFLHLLSSEATHTITVHCLNTSVWGTNETDAQTTPTGFKGWNGQMFAANTLLEPKVLTDECMIQDGSWHKTQFLFHTQDTNQLPVVQVHTFPHLKPGQQHYIESGSVCFL
;
A
#
# COMPACT_ATOMS: atom_id res chain seq x y z
N MET A 1 5.18 -19.19 6.18
CA MET A 1 5.17 -18.38 7.42
C MET A 1 4.24 -18.93 8.51
N ASN A 2 3.78 -20.20 8.42
CA ASN A 2 2.74 -20.71 9.32
C ASN A 2 3.09 -20.64 10.82
N PHE A 3 4.33 -20.94 11.21
CA PHE A 3 4.74 -20.84 12.62
C PHE A 3 4.72 -19.40 13.14
N LEU A 4 5.12 -18.42 12.33
CA LEU A 4 5.08 -17.00 12.73
C LEU A 4 3.63 -16.52 12.90
N HIS A 5 2.71 -16.93 12.02
CA HIS A 5 1.29 -16.59 12.21
C HIS A 5 0.72 -17.21 13.51
N LEU A 6 1.10 -18.45 13.84
CA LEU A 6 0.59 -19.17 15.00
C LEU A 6 1.17 -18.71 16.33
N LEU A 7 2.41 -18.21 16.33
CA LEU A 7 3.17 -17.91 17.55
C LEU A 7 3.23 -16.41 17.88
N SER A 8 2.60 -15.57 17.08
CA SER A 8 2.58 -14.12 17.26
C SER A 8 1.15 -13.62 17.43
N SER A 9 1.04 -12.54 18.20
CA SER A 9 -0.21 -11.83 18.52
C SER A 9 -0.50 -10.69 17.56
N GLU A 10 0.54 -10.14 16.93
CA GLU A 10 0.39 -9.04 15.98
C GLU A 10 1.42 -9.12 14.86
N ALA A 11 1.10 -8.46 13.75
CA ALA A 11 2.00 -8.32 12.62
C ALA A 11 2.00 -6.88 12.11
N THR A 12 3.16 -6.43 11.65
CA THR A 12 3.32 -5.15 10.97
C THR A 12 4.08 -5.33 9.66
N HIS A 13 3.72 -4.55 8.65
CA HIS A 13 4.41 -4.54 7.37
C HIS A 13 4.37 -3.12 6.81
N THR A 14 5.45 -2.70 6.18
CA THR A 14 5.54 -1.39 5.54
C THR A 14 5.74 -1.57 4.05
N ILE A 15 4.91 -0.91 3.24
CA ILE A 15 5.09 -0.83 1.79
C ILE A 15 5.29 0.63 1.43
N THR A 16 6.33 0.91 0.64
CA THR A 16 6.57 2.24 0.08
C THR A 16 6.33 2.18 -1.42
N VAL A 17 5.46 3.05 -1.93
CA VAL A 17 5.28 3.24 -3.37
C VAL A 17 6.02 4.50 -3.76
N HIS A 18 7.01 4.35 -4.62
CA HIS A 18 7.72 5.46 -5.24
C HIS A 18 7.02 5.81 -6.55
N CYS A 19 6.80 7.09 -6.79
CA CYS A 19 5.95 7.59 -7.87
C CYS A 19 6.60 8.78 -8.56
N LEU A 20 6.38 8.88 -9.87
CA LEU A 20 6.76 10.01 -10.71
C LEU A 20 5.50 10.47 -11.45
N ASN A 21 4.99 11.65 -11.10
CA ASN A 21 3.77 12.23 -11.68
C ASN A 21 2.53 11.31 -11.63
N THR A 22 2.44 10.45 -10.62
CA THR A 22 1.35 9.48 -10.43
C THR A 22 0.83 9.54 -9.00
N SER A 23 -0.46 9.81 -8.84
CA SER A 23 -1.17 9.61 -7.56
C SER A 23 -1.46 8.12 -7.32
N VAL A 24 -1.32 7.69 -6.07
CA VAL A 24 -1.37 6.26 -5.69
C VAL A 24 -2.47 5.97 -4.67
N TRP A 25 -2.74 6.90 -3.74
CA TRP A 25 -3.67 6.65 -2.63
C TRP A 25 -5.10 7.15 -2.88
N GLY A 26 -5.28 8.18 -3.71
CA GLY A 26 -6.59 8.61 -4.21
C GLY A 26 -7.46 9.40 -3.23
N THR A 27 -6.90 10.00 -2.18
CA THR A 27 -7.71 10.71 -1.15
C THR A 27 -8.15 12.12 -1.51
N ASN A 28 -7.55 12.81 -2.50
CA ASN A 28 -7.90 14.20 -2.83
C ASN A 28 -7.96 14.56 -4.31
N GLU A 29 -8.01 13.59 -5.24
CA GLU A 29 -8.27 13.95 -6.63
C GLU A 29 -9.79 14.07 -6.83
N THR A 30 -10.23 15.27 -7.21
CA THR A 30 -11.59 15.60 -7.67
C THR A 30 -11.98 14.86 -8.95
N ASP A 31 -11.06 14.08 -9.53
CA ASP A 31 -11.25 13.29 -10.71
C ASP A 31 -11.66 11.86 -10.31
N ALA A 32 -12.94 11.56 -10.48
CA ALA A 32 -13.63 10.33 -10.04
C ALA A 32 -13.17 9.04 -10.73
N GLN A 33 -11.98 9.03 -11.35
CA GLN A 33 -11.51 8.00 -12.27
C GLN A 33 -10.26 7.24 -11.82
N THR A 34 -9.60 7.64 -10.72
CA THR A 34 -8.45 6.89 -10.17
C THR A 34 -8.93 5.86 -9.16
N THR A 35 -8.89 4.59 -9.53
CA THR A 35 -9.13 3.48 -8.60
C THR A 35 -8.02 3.44 -7.56
N PRO A 36 -8.34 3.50 -6.25
CA PRO A 36 -7.33 3.56 -5.19
C PRO A 36 -6.49 2.28 -5.18
N THR A 37 -5.22 2.41 -4.81
CA THR A 37 -4.30 1.26 -4.74
C THR A 37 -4.79 0.26 -3.70
N GLY A 38 -4.87 -1.00 -4.11
CA GLY A 38 -5.26 -2.11 -3.25
C GLY A 38 -4.08 -3.03 -2.94
N PHE A 39 -3.98 -3.51 -1.71
CA PHE A 39 -2.91 -4.41 -1.27
C PHE A 39 -3.52 -5.73 -0.83
N LYS A 40 -3.07 -6.84 -1.40
CA LYS A 40 -3.55 -8.18 -1.04
C LYS A 40 -2.71 -8.75 0.09
N GLY A 41 -3.36 -9.12 1.18
CA GLY A 41 -2.77 -9.83 2.31
C GLY A 41 -2.54 -11.32 2.05
N TRP A 42 -1.84 -11.97 2.97
CA TRP A 42 -1.52 -13.40 2.89
C TRP A 42 -2.76 -14.30 2.89
N ASN A 43 -3.79 -13.95 3.66
CA ASN A 43 -5.09 -14.63 3.67
C ASN A 43 -5.99 -14.28 2.46
N GLY A 44 -5.50 -13.46 1.53
CA GLY A 44 -6.23 -13.05 0.32
C GLY A 44 -7.19 -11.88 0.50
N GLN A 45 -7.33 -11.33 1.70
CA GLN A 45 -8.10 -10.10 1.93
C GLN A 45 -7.41 -8.89 1.28
N MET A 46 -8.20 -7.87 0.95
CA MET A 46 -7.72 -6.64 0.32
C MET A 46 -7.74 -5.50 1.33
N PHE A 47 -6.58 -4.86 1.47
CA PHE A 47 -6.42 -3.59 2.16
C PHE A 47 -6.58 -2.45 1.15
N ALA A 48 -7.47 -1.49 1.42
CA ALA A 48 -7.74 -0.37 0.50
C ALA A 48 -8.36 0.83 1.25
N ALA A 49 -8.23 2.02 0.66
CA ALA A 49 -8.85 3.24 1.18
C ALA A 49 -10.38 3.10 1.30
N ASN A 50 -10.98 3.69 2.35
CA ASN A 50 -12.42 3.64 2.64
C ASN A 50 -12.97 2.22 2.84
N THR A 51 -12.16 1.30 3.35
CA THR A 51 -12.58 -0.07 3.71
C THR A 51 -12.31 -0.36 5.19
N LEU A 52 -12.86 -1.46 5.71
CA LEU A 52 -12.56 -1.91 7.07
C LEU A 52 -11.08 -2.26 7.28
N LEU A 53 -10.38 -2.62 6.21
CA LEU A 53 -8.95 -2.95 6.20
C LEU A 53 -8.17 -1.80 5.55
N GLU A 54 -8.44 -0.57 5.94
CA GLU A 54 -7.69 0.58 5.46
C GLU A 54 -6.30 0.63 6.12
N PRO A 55 -5.20 0.58 5.34
CA PRO A 55 -3.86 0.73 5.89
C PRO A 55 -3.63 2.16 6.35
N LYS A 56 -2.76 2.31 7.35
CA LYS A 56 -2.35 3.64 7.82
C LYS A 56 -1.38 4.24 6.82
N VAL A 57 -1.66 5.46 6.37
CA VAL A 57 -0.71 6.22 5.55
C VAL A 57 0.21 7.03 6.45
N LEU A 58 1.51 6.75 6.39
CA LEU A 58 2.53 7.47 7.15
C LEU A 58 2.98 8.76 6.45
N THR A 59 3.00 8.75 5.12
CA THR A 59 3.41 9.88 4.28
C THR A 59 2.75 9.70 2.91
N ASP A 60 2.26 10.78 2.30
CA ASP A 60 1.66 10.76 0.96
C ASP A 60 2.14 11.97 0.14
N GLU A 61 3.27 11.80 -0.54
CA GLU A 61 3.87 12.83 -1.41
C GLU A 61 3.53 12.59 -2.88
N CYS A 62 2.92 11.45 -3.23
CA CYS A 62 2.54 11.12 -4.62
C CYS A 62 1.45 12.02 -5.20
N MET A 63 0.83 12.85 -4.38
CA MET A 63 -0.09 13.91 -4.83
C MET A 63 0.66 15.05 -5.53
N ILE A 64 1.98 15.14 -5.38
CA ILE A 64 2.82 16.16 -6.01
C ILE A 64 3.22 15.67 -7.42
N GLN A 65 2.79 16.41 -8.44
CA GLN A 65 3.07 16.12 -9.85
C GLN A 65 3.99 17.19 -10.46
N ASP A 66 5.20 17.31 -9.93
CA ASP A 66 6.19 18.35 -10.29
C ASP A 66 7.32 17.83 -11.21
N GLY A 67 7.22 16.58 -11.70
CA GLY A 67 8.27 15.94 -12.48
C GLY A 67 9.41 15.33 -11.65
N SER A 68 9.31 15.33 -10.32
CA SER A 68 10.26 14.68 -9.43
C SER A 68 9.71 13.38 -8.85
N TRP A 69 10.61 12.53 -8.34
CA TRP A 69 10.23 11.33 -7.62
C TRP A 69 9.77 11.68 -6.21
N HIS A 70 8.61 11.14 -5.85
CA HIS A 70 8.00 11.23 -4.53
C HIS A 70 7.65 9.84 -4.02
N LYS A 71 7.15 9.76 -2.78
CA LYS A 71 6.73 8.48 -2.20
C LYS A 71 5.49 8.58 -1.33
N THR A 72 4.75 7.48 -1.29
CA THR A 72 3.69 7.24 -0.32
C THR A 72 4.03 5.99 0.48
N GLN A 73 3.98 6.09 1.80
CA GLN A 73 4.34 5.02 2.71
C GLN A 73 3.12 4.51 3.47
N PHE A 74 2.88 3.21 3.35
CA PHE A 74 1.77 2.49 3.96
C PHE A 74 2.27 1.63 5.10
N LEU A 75 1.60 1.71 6.25
CA LEU A 75 1.78 0.83 7.39
C LEU A 75 0.54 -0.04 7.55
N PHE A 76 0.76 -1.35 7.45
CA PHE A 76 -0.22 -2.37 7.77
C PHE A 76 0.08 -2.85 9.18
N HIS A 77 -0.92 -2.82 10.05
CA HIS A 77 -0.82 -3.33 11.41
C HIS A 77 -2.11 -4.07 11.75
N THR A 78 -1.99 -5.29 12.29
CA THR A 78 -3.13 -6.16 12.55
C THR A 78 -2.83 -7.16 13.66
N GLN A 79 -3.86 -7.54 14.40
CA GLN A 79 -3.84 -8.64 15.36
C GLN A 79 -4.17 -10.00 14.71
N ASP A 80 -4.79 -10.00 13.51
CA ASP A 80 -4.94 -11.21 12.71
C ASP A 80 -3.69 -11.38 11.84
N THR A 81 -2.70 -12.06 12.40
CA THR A 81 -1.38 -12.26 11.77
C THR A 81 -1.46 -12.95 10.41
N ASN A 82 -2.55 -13.65 10.07
CA ASN A 82 -2.73 -14.28 8.75
C ASN A 82 -3.02 -13.26 7.63
N GLN A 83 -3.33 -12.01 7.96
CA GLN A 83 -3.54 -10.96 6.96
C GLN A 83 -2.22 -10.47 6.36
N LEU A 84 -1.11 -10.59 7.07
CA LEU A 84 0.22 -10.19 6.60
C LEU A 84 1.10 -11.39 6.28
N PRO A 85 2.16 -11.26 5.47
CA PRO A 85 2.60 -10.06 4.76
C PRO A 85 1.65 -9.66 3.62
N VAL A 86 1.86 -8.46 3.09
CA VAL A 86 1.28 -8.07 1.79
C VAL A 86 2.00 -8.88 0.72
N VAL A 87 1.24 -9.61 -0.10
CA VAL A 87 1.77 -10.51 -1.14
C VAL A 87 1.60 -9.95 -2.55
N GLN A 88 0.73 -8.97 -2.74
CA GLN A 88 0.48 -8.35 -4.04
C GLN A 88 0.03 -6.91 -3.87
N VAL A 89 0.51 -6.03 -4.74
CA VAL A 89 0.03 -4.66 -4.87
C VAL A 89 -0.70 -4.54 -6.20
N HIS A 90 -1.93 -4.03 -6.14
CA HIS A 90 -2.72 -3.71 -7.32
C HIS A 90 -2.72 -2.19 -7.48
N THR A 91 -1.76 -1.68 -8.26
CA THR A 91 -1.77 -0.30 -8.74
C THR A 91 -2.60 -0.26 -10.03
N PHE A 92 -3.73 0.44 -9.97
CA PHE A 92 -4.67 0.52 -11.09
C PHE A 92 -4.58 1.77 -12.00
N PRO A 93 -3.63 2.74 -11.86
CA PRO A 93 -3.54 3.79 -12.86
C PRO A 93 -2.90 3.24 -14.15
N HIS A 94 -3.62 3.35 -15.27
CA HIS A 94 -2.98 3.30 -16.58
C HIS A 94 -1.96 4.44 -16.66
N LEU A 95 -0.68 4.09 -16.67
CA LEU A 95 0.39 5.08 -16.74
C LEU A 95 0.34 5.80 -18.09
N LYS A 96 0.18 7.13 -18.04
CA LYS A 96 0.38 8.01 -19.18
C LYS A 96 1.89 8.13 -19.48
N PRO A 97 2.29 8.55 -20.69
CA PRO A 97 3.70 8.84 -20.97
C PRO A 97 4.29 9.81 -19.94
N GLY A 98 5.45 9.45 -19.37
CA GLY A 98 6.10 10.24 -18.31
C GLY A 98 5.64 9.91 -16.89
N GLN A 99 4.66 9.01 -16.71
CA GLN A 99 4.29 8.47 -15.40
C GLN A 99 5.04 7.17 -15.13
N GLN A 100 5.59 7.04 -13.93
CA GLN A 100 6.30 5.84 -13.48
C GLN A 100 6.01 5.57 -12.02
N HIS A 101 6.10 4.29 -11.63
CA HIS A 101 6.11 3.90 -10.23
C HIS A 101 6.94 2.64 -10.04
N TYR A 102 7.43 2.45 -8.82
CA TYR A 102 7.96 1.18 -8.36
C TYR A 102 7.64 0.98 -6.89
N ILE A 103 7.69 -0.27 -6.44
CA ILE A 103 7.28 -0.65 -5.10
C ILE A 103 8.50 -1.14 -4.35
N GLU A 104 8.66 -0.65 -3.13
CA GLU A 104 9.62 -1.13 -2.16
C GLU A 104 8.85 -1.82 -1.02
N SER A 105 9.12 -3.10 -0.83
CA SER A 105 8.55 -3.88 0.27
C SER A 105 9.50 -3.83 1.46
N GLY A 106 9.05 -3.26 2.58
CA GLY A 106 9.75 -3.34 3.85
C GLY A 106 9.73 -4.75 4.43
N SER A 107 10.42 -4.95 5.54
CA SER A 107 10.33 -6.21 6.29
C SER A 107 8.99 -6.34 6.98
N VAL A 108 8.46 -7.56 7.03
CA VAL A 108 7.31 -7.91 7.88
C VAL A 108 7.83 -8.28 9.27
N CYS A 109 7.22 -7.72 10.31
CA CYS A 109 7.55 -7.99 11.70
C CYS A 109 6.38 -8.71 12.37
N PHE A 110 6.67 -9.76 13.12
CA PHE A 110 5.71 -10.51 13.92
C PHE A 110 6.12 -10.41 15.39
N LEU A 111 5.16 -10.13 16.28
CA LEU A 111 5.36 -10.00 17.73
C LEU A 111 4.46 -10.97 18.49
#